data_AF-A0A2E0TLH3-F1
#
_entry.id   AF-A0A2E0TLH3-F1
#
_cell.length_a   1.000
_cell.length_b   1.000
_cell.length_c   1.000
_cell.angle_alpha   90.00
_cell.angle_beta   90.00
_cell.angle_gamma   90.00
#
_symmetry.space_group_name_H-M   'P 1'
#
loop_
_entity.id
_entity.type
_entity.pdbx_description
1 polymer ?
#
loop_
_entity_poly.entity_id
_entity_poly.type
_entity_poly.pdbx_seq_one_letter_code
_entity_poly.pdbx_strand_id
1 'polypeptide(L)'
;MREIRPVPSPAHADCPRCARTVPVDRPWRGWVVVRGLWAFAVLVMMATAPAIAADALFLTPLAILLLGAGGFIIDRSREPARCRRCRYPLERRSETRRAPAR
;
A
#
# COMPACT_ATOMS: atom_id res chain seq x y z
N MET A 1 -2.05 -30.83 2.02
CA MET A 1 -2.30 -30.28 0.67
C MET A 1 -2.23 -28.76 0.75
N ARG A 2 -1.26 -28.11 0.11
CA ARG A 2 -1.19 -26.63 0.06
C ARG A 2 -2.06 -26.17 -1.10
N GLU A 3 -3.15 -25.50 -0.78
CA GLU A 3 -4.06 -24.86 -1.72
C GLU A 3 -3.29 -23.78 -2.49
N ILE A 4 -2.93 -24.06 -3.75
CA ILE A 4 -2.24 -23.11 -4.63
C ILE A 4 -3.29 -22.07 -5.02
N ARG A 5 -3.33 -20.95 -4.29
CA ARG A 5 -4.21 -19.83 -4.66
C ARG A 5 -3.80 -19.32 -6.05
N PRO A 6 -4.76 -19.12 -6.97
CA PRO A 6 -4.46 -18.59 -8.30
C PRO A 6 -3.75 -17.24 -8.16
N VAL A 7 -2.60 -17.11 -8.82
CA VAL A 7 -1.91 -15.83 -8.97
C VAL A 7 -2.87 -14.91 -9.72
N PRO A 8 -3.25 -13.74 -9.17
CA PRO A 8 -4.16 -12.85 -9.86
C PRO A 8 -3.54 -12.46 -11.20
N SER A 9 -4.24 -12.78 -12.31
CA SER A 9 -3.83 -12.39 -13.65
C SER A 9 -3.48 -10.89 -13.66
N PRO A 10 -2.36 -10.49 -14.26
CA PRO A 10 -1.96 -9.10 -14.30
C PRO A 10 -3.09 -8.31 -14.94
N ALA A 11 -3.61 -7.31 -14.22
CA ALA A 11 -4.57 -6.41 -14.80
C ALA A 11 -3.88 -5.66 -15.94
N HIS A 12 -4.50 -5.69 -17.12
CA HIS A 12 -4.02 -4.96 -18.28
C HIS A 12 -4.61 -3.54 -18.23
N ALA A 13 -3.80 -2.54 -18.57
CA ALA A 13 -4.28 -1.18 -18.78
C ALA A 13 -3.56 -0.56 -19.97
N ASP A 14 -4.23 0.38 -20.64
CA ASP A 14 -3.64 1.14 -21.74
C ASP A 14 -2.63 2.15 -21.20
N CYS A 15 -1.39 2.05 -21.67
CA CYS A 15 -0.34 3.00 -21.34
C CYS A 15 -0.25 4.07 -22.43
N PRO A 16 -0.48 5.37 -22.11
CA PRO A 16 -0.44 6.44 -23.11
C PRO A 16 0.95 6.60 -23.74
N ARG A 17 2.01 6.26 -23.01
CA ARG A 17 3.40 6.34 -23.49
C ARG A 17 3.79 5.18 -24.39
N CYS A 18 3.16 4.02 -24.25
CA CYS A 18 3.44 2.83 -25.06
C CYS A 18 2.40 2.58 -26.15
N ALA A 19 1.29 3.34 -26.15
CA ALA A 19 0.16 3.22 -27.08
C ALA A 19 -0.36 1.79 -27.23
N ARG A 20 -0.32 0.99 -26.16
CA ARG A 20 -0.74 -0.40 -26.16
C ARG A 20 -1.18 -0.86 -24.77
N THR A 21 -1.97 -1.94 -24.73
CA THR A 21 -2.32 -2.64 -23.50
C THR A 21 -1.08 -3.31 -22.92
N VAL A 22 -0.79 -3.04 -21.66
CA VAL A 22 0.38 -3.58 -20.96
C VAL A 22 -0.03 -4.16 -19.60
N PRO A 23 0.66 -5.20 -19.13
CA PRO A 23 0.48 -5.67 -17.76
C PRO A 23 0.92 -4.57 -16.79
N VAL A 24 0.08 -4.29 -15.81
CA VAL A 24 0.32 -3.27 -14.79
C VAL A 24 0.89 -3.91 -13.53
N ASP A 25 1.98 -3.35 -13.02
CA ASP A 25 2.48 -3.68 -11.68
C ASP A 25 1.58 -2.96 -10.67
N ARG A 26 0.75 -3.72 -9.96
CA ARG A 26 -0.06 -3.20 -8.85
C ARG A 26 0.73 -3.34 -7.55
N PRO A 27 0.64 -2.34 -6.64
CA PRO A 27 1.15 -2.52 -5.29
C PRO A 27 0.44 -3.71 -4.63
N TRP A 28 1.20 -4.44 -3.82
CA TRP A 28 0.69 -5.61 -3.12
C TRP A 28 -0.51 -5.22 -2.23
N ARG A 29 -1.65 -5.91 -2.37
CA ARG A 29 -2.84 -5.66 -1.53
C ARG A 29 -2.55 -5.78 -0.03
N GLY A 30 -1.51 -6.54 0.34
CA GLY A 30 -1.08 -6.66 1.73
C GLY A 30 -0.67 -5.33 2.37
N TRP A 31 -0.29 -4.30 1.60
CA TRP A 31 0.02 -2.97 2.15
C TRP A 31 -1.16 -2.32 2.87
N VAL A 32 -2.40 -2.60 2.46
CA VAL A 32 -3.60 -2.11 3.15
C VAL A 32 -3.72 -2.75 4.54
N VAL A 33 -3.44 -4.06 4.63
CA VAL A 33 -3.46 -4.81 5.90
C VAL A 33 -2.32 -4.37 6.81
N VAL A 34 -1.11 -4.22 6.26
CA VAL A 34 0.07 -3.72 6.99
C VAL A 34 -0.20 -2.32 7.53
N ARG A 35 -0.84 -1.43 6.76
CA ARG A 35 -1.24 -0.11 7.23
C ARG A 35 -2.24 -0.19 8.40
N GLY A 36 -3.20 -1.10 8.33
CA GLY A 36 -4.15 -1.35 9.42
C GLY A 36 -3.47 -1.87 10.69
N LEU A 37 -2.60 -2.86 10.57
CA LEU A 37 -1.82 -3.41 11.68
C LEU A 37 -0.89 -2.36 12.30
N TRP A 38 -0.24 -1.54 11.48
CA TRP A 38 0.59 -0.45 11.96
C TRP A 38 -0.21 0.59 12.74
N ALA A 39 -1.36 1.03 12.21
CA ALA A 39 -2.23 1.96 12.91
C ALA A 39 -2.74 1.39 14.24
N PHE A 40 -3.09 0.10 14.27
CA PHE A 40 -3.46 -0.60 15.48
C PHE A 40 -2.32 -0.64 16.50
N ALA A 41 -1.09 -0.95 16.07
CA ALA A 41 0.08 -0.95 16.95
C ALA A 41 0.36 0.43 17.56
N VAL A 42 0.24 1.51 16.77
CA VAL A 42 0.37 2.90 17.27
C VAL A 42 -0.70 3.20 18.33
N LEU A 43 -1.94 2.76 18.10
CA LEU A 43 -3.04 2.97 19.04
C LEU A 43 -2.84 2.20 20.35
N VAL A 44 -2.40 0.94 20.28
CA VAL A 44 -2.05 0.15 21.46
C VAL A 44 -0.92 0.82 22.24
N MET A 45 0.13 1.26 21.55
CA MET A 45 1.27 1.93 22.17
C MET A 45 0.84 3.21 22.92
N MET A 46 -0.05 4.01 22.32
CA MET A 46 -0.64 5.19 22.96
C MET A 46 -1.49 4.83 24.18
N ALA A 47 -2.29 3.77 24.11
CA ALA A 47 -3.12 3.31 25.22
C ALA A 47 -2.27 2.77 26.39
N THR A 48 -1.14 2.12 26.10
CA THR A 48 -0.24 1.55 27.11
C THR A 48 0.81 2.55 27.62
N ALA A 49 1.03 3.67 26.92
CA ALA A 49 2.03 4.67 27.29
C ALA A 49 1.92 5.18 28.75
N PRO A 50 0.72 5.45 29.30
CA PRO A 50 0.59 5.90 30.69
C PRO A 50 1.02 4.82 31.70
N ALA A 51 0.77 3.55 31.40
CA ALA A 51 1.07 2.43 32.29
C ALA A 51 2.57 2.12 32.37
N ILE A 52 3.33 2.49 31.33
CA ILE A 52 4.74 2.11 31.15
C ILE A 52 5.65 3.35 31.19
N ALA A 53 5.12 4.51 31.62
CA ALA A 53 5.89 5.76 31.68
C ALA A 53 7.14 5.67 32.59
N ALA A 54 7.20 4.68 33.49
CA ALA A 54 8.37 4.40 34.32
C ALA A 54 9.57 3.82 33.52
N ASP A 55 9.33 3.16 32.39
CA ASP A 55 10.34 2.47 31.57
C ASP A 55 10.55 3.17 30.22
N ALA A 56 10.68 4.50 30.26
CA ALA A 56 10.85 5.34 29.07
C ALA A 56 12.03 4.90 28.18
N LEU A 57 13.09 4.31 28.75
CA LEU A 57 14.29 3.87 28.02
C LEU A 57 14.00 2.78 26.99
N PHE A 58 13.04 1.87 27.24
CA PHE A 58 12.70 0.80 26.29
C PHE A 58 11.64 1.23 25.26
N LEU A 59 10.75 2.13 25.64
CA LEU A 59 9.65 2.56 24.77
C LEU A 59 10.07 3.56 23.70
N THR A 60 11.03 4.44 24.01
CA THR A 60 11.45 5.50 23.09
C THR A 60 12.01 4.96 21.76
N PRO A 61 12.95 4.00 21.72
CA PRO A 61 13.46 3.48 20.44
C PRO A 61 12.39 2.73 19.65
N LEU A 62 11.51 1.98 20.32
CA LEU A 62 10.39 1.30 19.68
C LEU A 62 9.41 2.30 19.06
N ALA A 63 9.08 3.37 19.78
CA ALA A 63 8.22 4.44 19.30
C ALA A 63 8.80 5.14 18.06
N ILE A 64 10.11 5.43 18.06
CA ILE A 64 10.80 6.04 16.92
C ILE A 64 10.74 5.13 15.70
N LEU A 65 11.03 3.83 15.85
CA LEU A 65 10.93 2.85 14.77
C LEU A 65 9.51 2.74 14.23
N LEU A 66 8.52 2.69 15.12
CA LEU A 66 7.11 2.58 14.75
C LEU A 66 6.64 3.83 13.99
N LEU A 67 6.94 5.03 14.50
CA LEU A 67 6.58 6.29 13.85
C LEU A 67 7.32 6.48 12.52
N GLY A 68 8.62 6.17 12.46
CA GLY A 68 9.43 6.23 11.26
C GLY A 68 8.95 5.27 10.15
N ALA A 69 8.52 4.06 10.53
CA ALA A 69 7.94 3.10 9.59
C ALA A 69 6.62 3.58 8.98
N GLY A 70 5.89 4.47 9.66
CA GLY A 70 4.62 5.02 9.19
C GLY A 70 4.73 5.70 7.83
N GLY A 71 5.76 6.53 7.63
CA GLY A 71 5.99 7.23 6.36
C GLY A 71 6.18 6.24 5.20
N PHE A 72 7.01 5.22 5.41
CA PHE A 72 7.28 4.20 4.41
C PHE A 72 6.03 3.37 4.07
N ILE A 73 5.26 2.96 5.09
CA ILE A 73 4.03 2.18 4.88
C ILE A 73 2.99 3.00 4.13
N ILE A 74 2.81 4.28 4.48
CA ILE A 74 1.85 5.16 3.81
C ILE A 74 2.26 5.39 2.35
N ASP A 75 3.52 5.70 2.10
CA ASP A 75 4.06 5.92 0.74
C ASP A 75 3.83 4.69 -0.16
N ARG A 76 4.23 3.51 0.32
CA ARG A 76 4.03 2.24 -0.41
C ARG A 76 2.57 1.86 -0.58
N SER A 77 1.70 2.20 0.38
CA SER A 77 0.25 1.94 0.26
C SER A 77 -0.44 2.81 -0.79
N ARG A 78 0.13 3.98 -1.11
CA ARG A 78 -0.41 4.95 -2.07
C ARG A 78 0.26 4.87 -3.44
N GLU A 79 1.24 3.99 -3.61
CA GLU A 79 2.03 3.92 -4.83
C GLU A 79 1.12 3.63 -6.05
N PRO A 80 1.10 4.51 -7.06
CA PRO A 80 0.23 4.34 -8.21
C PRO A 80 0.65 3.10 -8.99
N ALA A 81 -0.33 2.50 -9.68
CA ALA A 81 -0.04 1.36 -10.54
C ALA A 81 0.90 1.82 -11.67
N ARG A 82 1.97 1.09 -11.96
CA ARG A 82 2.97 1.50 -12.95
C ARG A 82 2.98 0.57 -14.16
N CYS A 83 3.22 1.15 -15.34
CA CYS A 83 3.49 0.36 -16.54
C CYS A 83 4.77 -0.47 -16.34
N ARG A 84 4.69 -1.79 -16.56
CA ARG A 84 5.84 -2.69 -16.39
C ARG A 84 6.99 -2.41 -17.35
N ARG A 85 6.72 -1.81 -18.53
CA ARG A 85 7.72 -1.53 -19.57
C ARG A 85 8.42 -0.18 -19.38
N CYS A 86 7.65 0.90 -19.27
CA CYS A 86 8.21 2.27 -19.22
C CYS A 86 8.19 2.89 -17.82
N ARG A 87 7.75 2.15 -16.80
CA ARG A 87 7.60 2.60 -15.39
C ARG A 87 6.73 3.84 -15.20
N TYR A 88 5.99 4.25 -16.24
CA TYR A 88 5.12 5.42 -16.19
C TYR A 88 3.95 5.17 -15.21
N PRO A 89 3.64 6.13 -14.31
CA PRO A 89 2.51 6.00 -13.39
C PRO A 89 1.20 6.07 -14.16
N LEU A 90 0.39 5.02 -14.02
CA LEU A 90 -0.96 4.97 -14.56
C LEU A 90 -1.88 5.48 -13.44
N GLU A 91 -2.20 6.77 -13.48
CA GLU A 91 -3.22 7.34 -12.59
C GLU A 91 -4.53 6.56 -12.77
N ARG A 92 -5.27 6.34 -11.67
CA ARG A 92 -6.61 5.72 -11.68
C ARG A 92 -7.59 6.61 -12.45
N ARG A 93 -7.50 6.62 -13.78
CA ARG A 93 -8.40 7.34 -14.68
C ARG A 93 -9.53 6.45 -15.20
N SER A 94 -9.84 5.35 -14.49
CA SER A 94 -10.61 4.23 -15.04
C SER A 94 -12.07 4.14 -14.59
N GLU A 95 -12.68 5.17 -14.01
CA GLU A 95 -14.10 5.08 -13.64
C GLU A 95 -15.00 6.17 -14.23
N THR A 96 -14.46 7.30 -14.71
CA THR A 96 -15.29 8.41 -15.22
C THR A 96 -15.57 8.34 -16.73
N ARG A 97 -15.16 7.28 -17.44
CA ARG A 97 -15.35 7.17 -18.90
C ARG A 97 -16.15 5.94 -19.36
N ARG A 98 -17.15 5.51 -18.58
CA ARG A 98 -18.36 4.95 -19.20
C ARG A 98 -19.19 6.14 -19.69
N ALA A 99 -18.80 6.71 -20.83
CA ALA A 99 -19.71 7.57 -21.57
C ALA A 99 -20.88 6.68 -22.02
N PRO A 100 -22.14 7.04 -21.72
CA PRO A 100 -23.28 6.32 -22.26
C PRO A 100 -23.23 6.43 -23.79
N ALA A 101 -23.28 5.28 -24.47
CA ALA A 101 -23.52 5.25 -25.91
C ALA A 101 -24.87 5.95 -26.16
N ARG A 102 -24.85 7.02 -26.97
CA ARG A 102 -26.04 7.58 -27.62
C ARG A 102 -26.10 7.07 -29.05
#